data_AF-A0A843WMN2-F1
#
_entry.id   AF-A0A843WMN2-F1
#
_cell.length_a   1.000
_cell.length_b   1.000
_cell.length_c   1.000
_cell.angle_alpha   90.00
_cell.angle_beta   90.00
_cell.angle_gamma   90.00
#
_symmetry.space_group_name_H-M   'P 1'
#
loop_
_entity.id
_entity.type
_entity.pdbx_description
1 polymer ?
#
loop_
_entity_poly.entity_id
_entity_poly.type
_entity_poly.pdbx_seq_one_letter_code
_entity_poly.pdbx_strand_id
1 'polypeptide(L)'
;MKNAQRVCQSPDTTLWRERLPTWMRKDYWEGLCNIWAAERWQETSTIMKVNQAANLEANKHTSGSVSFVTHQSRLEKELKRPPTFQEELYSQQMIEKYVGEDE
;
A
#
# COMPACT_ATOMS: atom_id res chain seq x y z
N MET A 1 -9.87 4.24 17.25
CA MET A 1 -9.26 2.90 17.15
C MET A 1 -7.78 3.09 16.88
N LYS A 2 -6.88 2.63 17.76
CA LYS A 2 -5.43 2.72 17.51
C LYS A 2 -5.12 1.78 16.34
N ASN A 3 -4.57 2.30 15.25
CA ASN A 3 -4.12 1.48 14.12
C ASN A 3 -3.09 0.48 14.66
N ALA A 4 -3.48 -0.79 14.78
CA ALA A 4 -2.52 -1.87 14.97
C ALA A 4 -1.75 -1.97 13.66
N GLN A 5 -0.65 -1.25 13.57
CA GLN A 5 0.27 -1.36 12.44
C GLN A 5 0.65 -2.84 12.36
N ARG A 6 0.37 -3.47 11.22
CA ARG A 6 0.71 -4.89 11.05
C ARG A 6 2.20 -5.03 11.37
N VAL A 7 2.64 -6.07 12.06
CA VAL A 7 4.07 -6.25 12.42
C VAL A 7 4.98 -6.21 11.20
N CYS A 8 4.48 -6.59 10.01
CA CYS A 8 5.16 -6.44 8.72
C CYS A 8 5.31 -4.99 8.21
N GLN A 9 4.66 -4.03 8.86
CA GLN A 9 4.78 -2.59 8.64
C GLN A 9 5.56 -1.91 9.78
N SER A 10 6.06 -2.68 10.76
CA SER A 10 6.95 -2.16 11.79
C SER A 10 8.28 -1.75 11.16
N PRO A 11 8.84 -0.58 11.52
CA PRO A 11 10.16 -0.16 11.06
C PRO A 11 11.28 -1.05 11.64
N ASP A 12 11.00 -1.77 12.73
CA ASP A 12 11.93 -2.70 13.33
C ASP A 12 11.91 -4.05 12.60
N THR A 13 12.97 -4.31 11.85
CA THR A 13 13.18 -5.52 11.05
C THR A 13 13.55 -6.73 11.89
N THR A 14 13.94 -6.55 13.15
CA THR A 14 14.27 -7.67 14.05
C THR A 14 13.03 -8.52 14.35
N LEU A 15 11.86 -7.90 14.42
CA LEU A 15 10.55 -8.54 14.57
C LEU A 15 10.18 -9.45 13.38
N TRP A 16 10.84 -9.29 12.24
CA TRP A 16 10.53 -10.09 11.05
C TRP A 16 11.22 -11.46 11.10
N ARG A 17 12.32 -11.60 11.87
CA ARG A 17 13.04 -12.88 12.02
C ARG A 17 12.14 -13.97 12.62
N GLU A 18 11.26 -13.58 13.53
CA GLU A 18 10.30 -14.49 14.17
C GLU A 18 9.16 -14.93 13.24
N ARG A 19 9.01 -14.29 12.07
CA ARG A 19 7.95 -14.55 11.09
C ARG A 19 8.48 -15.24 9.83
N LEU A 20 9.29 -16.29 10.02
CA LEU A 20 9.77 -17.13 8.94
C LEU A 20 8.58 -17.74 8.15
N PRO A 21 8.51 -17.55 6.82
CA PRO A 21 7.51 -18.24 6.00
C PRO A 21 7.75 -19.75 5.97
N THR A 22 6.68 -20.55 5.99
CA THR A 22 6.74 -22.03 6.01
C THR A 22 7.45 -22.64 4.80
N TRP A 23 7.49 -21.91 3.68
CA TRP A 23 8.08 -22.33 2.42
C TRP A 23 9.54 -21.87 2.23
N MET A 24 10.09 -21.02 3.12
CA MET A 24 11.43 -20.46 2.98
C MET A 24 12.39 -21.08 3.99
N ARG A 25 13.63 -21.37 3.58
CA ARG A 25 14.67 -21.79 4.52
C ARG A 25 15.07 -20.64 5.43
N LYS A 26 15.33 -20.98 6.69
CA LYS A 26 15.69 -20.03 7.75
C LYS A 26 16.91 -19.17 7.37
N ASP A 27 17.97 -19.77 6.84
CA ASP A 27 19.22 -19.07 6.49
C ASP A 27 18.97 -17.95 5.46
N TYR A 28 18.12 -18.19 4.45
CA TYR A 28 17.77 -17.19 3.46
C TYR A 28 16.92 -16.07 4.06
N TRP A 29 15.96 -16.41 4.93
CA TRP A 29 15.12 -15.43 5.60
C TRP A 29 15.91 -14.50 6.52
N GLU A 30 16.85 -15.06 7.31
CA GLU A 30 17.72 -14.28 8.16
C GLU A 30 18.66 -13.38 7.35
N GLY A 31 19.18 -13.88 6.21
CA GLY A 31 19.96 -13.08 5.26
C GLY A 31 19.16 -11.89 4.71
N LEU A 32 17.90 -12.10 4.29
CA LEU A 32 17.02 -11.03 3.83
C LEU A 32 16.70 -10.03 4.93
N CYS A 33 16.41 -10.49 6.15
CA CYS A 33 16.18 -9.61 7.30
C CYS A 33 17.39 -8.71 7.60
N ASN A 34 18.62 -9.24 7.48
CA ASN A 34 19.84 -8.45 7.63
C ASN A 34 19.97 -7.37 6.54
N ILE A 35 19.67 -7.71 5.29
CA ILE A 35 19.70 -6.75 4.17
C ILE A 35 18.68 -5.63 4.40
N TRP A 36 17.47 -5.98 4.82
CA TRP A 36 16.41 -4.99 5.07
C TRP A 36 16.67 -4.16 6.32
N ALA A 37 17.42 -4.68 7.30
CA ALA A 37 17.87 -3.94 8.47
C ALA A 37 18.98 -2.93 8.17
N ALA A 38 19.66 -3.03 7.02
CA ALA A 38 20.72 -2.10 6.67
C ALA A 38 20.16 -0.68 6.48
N GLU A 39 20.87 0.31 7.02
CA GLU A 39 20.48 1.72 6.99
C GLU A 39 20.17 2.21 5.57
N ARG A 40 21.05 1.89 4.60
CA ARG A 40 20.84 2.18 3.18
C ARG A 40 19.48 1.70 2.66
N TRP A 41 19.03 0.52 3.08
CA TRP A 41 17.76 -0.04 2.64
C TRP A 41 16.58 0.68 3.30
N GLN A 42 16.69 1.01 4.59
CA GLN A 42 15.67 1.76 5.32
C GLN A 42 15.50 3.18 4.76
N GLU A 43 16.60 3.86 4.45
CA GLU A 43 16.60 5.18 3.79
C GLU A 43 15.92 5.12 2.43
N THR A 44 16.33 4.17 1.58
CA THR A 44 15.74 3.98 0.26
C THR A 44 14.25 3.67 0.36
N SER A 45 13.85 2.78 1.26
CA SER A 45 12.45 2.42 1.48
C SER A 45 11.62 3.63 1.93
N THR A 46 12.18 4.47 2.81
CA THR A 46 11.50 5.68 3.29
C THR A 46 11.32 6.69 2.17
N ILE A 47 12.37 6.96 1.38
CA ILE A 47 12.30 7.84 0.21
C ILE A 47 11.25 7.34 -0.78
N MET A 48 11.24 6.02 -1.08
CA MET A 48 10.27 5.44 -2.00
C MET A 48 8.84 5.57 -1.49
N LYS A 49 8.59 5.39 -0.19
CA LYS A 49 7.26 5.63 0.41
C LYS A 49 6.83 7.09 0.31
N VAL A 50 7.76 8.03 0.52
CA VAL A 50 7.48 9.46 0.37
C VAL A 50 7.17 9.81 -1.09
N ASN A 51 7.97 9.32 -2.03
CA ASN A 51 7.74 9.51 -3.47
C ASN A 51 6.40 8.91 -3.91
N GLN A 52 6.08 7.73 -3.37
CA GLN A 52 4.80 7.08 -3.59
C GLN A 52 3.64 7.95 -3.08
N ALA A 53 3.72 8.47 -1.87
CA ALA A 53 2.70 9.35 -1.30
C ALA A 53 2.56 10.68 -2.05
N ALA A 54 3.67 11.21 -2.59
CA ALA A 54 3.70 12.51 -3.27
C ALA A 54 3.14 12.47 -4.70
N ASN A 55 3.21 11.33 -5.38
CA ASN A 55 2.94 11.25 -6.81
C ASN A 55 1.77 10.29 -7.12
N LEU A 56 0.54 10.79 -6.99
CA LEU A 56 -0.70 9.99 -7.15
C LEU A 56 -0.78 9.27 -8.51
N GLU A 57 -0.30 9.91 -9.58
CA GLU A 57 -0.32 9.33 -10.94
C GLU A 57 0.66 8.15 -11.07
N ALA A 58 1.90 8.28 -10.59
CA ALA A 58 2.85 7.16 -10.54
C ALA A 58 2.36 6.01 -9.63
N ASN A 59 1.50 6.35 -8.66
CA ASN A 59 0.94 5.43 -7.70
C ASN A 59 -0.18 4.55 -8.27
N LYS A 60 -0.90 5.00 -9.31
CA LYS A 60 -1.98 4.23 -9.96
C LYS A 60 -1.51 2.84 -10.39
N HIS A 61 -0.28 2.73 -10.90
CA HIS A 61 0.27 1.45 -11.39
C HIS A 61 1.06 0.67 -10.33
N THR A 62 1.55 1.33 -9.28
CA THR A 62 2.47 0.71 -8.31
C THR A 62 1.83 0.37 -6.96
N SER A 63 0.70 1.00 -6.60
CA SER A 63 0.00 0.74 -5.31
C SER A 63 -0.87 -0.52 -5.29
N GLY A 64 -1.11 -1.16 -6.43
CA GLY A 64 -2.05 -2.27 -6.54
C GLY A 64 -3.52 -1.83 -6.42
N SER A 65 -4.43 -2.80 -6.46
CA SER A 65 -5.87 -2.54 -6.42
C SER A 65 -6.34 -2.10 -5.03
N VAL A 66 -7.19 -1.08 -4.98
CA VAL A 66 -7.88 -0.64 -3.75
C VAL A 66 -9.10 -1.53 -3.55
N SER A 67 -9.28 -2.06 -2.34
CA SER A 67 -10.46 -2.87 -2.02
C SER A 67 -11.76 -2.04 -2.13
N PHE A 68 -12.86 -2.69 -2.53
CA PHE A 68 -14.17 -2.05 -2.64
C PHE A 68 -14.58 -1.31 -1.36
N VAL A 69 -14.39 -1.94 -0.20
CA VAL A 69 -14.71 -1.34 1.12
C VAL A 69 -13.88 -0.09 1.37
N THR A 70 -12.59 -0.11 1.03
CA THR A 70 -11.73 1.08 1.19
C THR A 70 -12.15 2.21 0.26
N HIS A 71 -12.57 1.90 -0.95
CA HIS A 71 -13.11 2.86 -1.91
C HIS A 71 -14.42 3.48 -1.41
N GLN A 72 -15.35 2.65 -0.96
CA GLN A 72 -16.62 3.05 -0.36
C GLN A 72 -16.39 4.00 0.83
N SER A 73 -15.51 3.67 1.77
CA SER A 73 -15.20 4.54 2.91
C SER A 73 -14.55 5.88 2.51
N ARG A 74 -13.88 5.96 1.35
CA ARG A 74 -13.34 7.23 0.82
C ARG A 74 -14.46 8.08 0.24
N LEU A 75 -15.34 7.48 -0.57
CA LEU A 75 -16.54 8.11 -1.11
C LEU A 75 -17.49 8.62 -0.03
N GLU A 76 -17.69 7.86 1.04
CA GLU A 76 -18.50 8.27 2.18
C GLU A 76 -17.99 9.56 2.82
N LYS A 77 -16.66 9.70 2.93
CA LYS A 77 -16.04 10.90 3.48
C LYS A 77 -16.17 12.10 2.55
N GLU A 78 -16.04 11.87 1.25
CA GLU A 78 -16.15 12.90 0.22
C GLU A 78 -17.60 13.42 0.10
N LEU A 79 -18.56 12.50 0.04
CA LEU A 79 -19.99 12.81 -0.09
C LEU A 79 -20.64 13.20 1.26
N LYS A 80 -19.98 12.91 2.39
CA LYS A 80 -20.51 13.06 3.76
C LYS A 80 -21.84 12.30 3.99
N ARG A 81 -22.09 11.28 3.17
CA ARG A 81 -23.27 10.40 3.20
C ARG A 81 -22.88 9.03 2.65
N PRO A 82 -23.63 7.96 2.94
CA PRO A 82 -23.43 6.68 2.28
C PRO A 82 -23.57 6.83 0.76
N PRO A 83 -22.56 6.39 -0.03
CA PRO A 83 -22.62 6.40 -1.48
C PRO A 83 -23.64 5.37 -1.97
N THR A 84 -24.26 5.67 -3.09
CA THR A 84 -25.14 4.74 -3.78
C THR A 84 -24.29 3.76 -4.60
N PHE A 85 -24.76 2.52 -4.80
CA PHE A 85 -24.06 1.52 -5.60
C PHE A 85 -23.62 2.02 -7.00
N GLN A 86 -24.44 2.85 -7.63
CA GLN A 86 -24.14 3.45 -8.93
C GLN A 86 -23.01 4.49 -8.86
N GLU A 87 -22.90 5.25 -7.77
CA GLU A 87 -21.83 6.24 -7.54
C GLU A 87 -20.49 5.55 -7.25
N GLU A 88 -20.53 4.41 -6.54
CA GLU A 88 -19.37 3.54 -6.33
C GLU A 88 -18.85 2.97 -7.66
N LEU A 89 -19.76 2.49 -8.51
CA LEU A 89 -19.40 1.93 -9.80
C LEU A 89 -18.83 2.99 -10.76
N TYR A 90 -19.45 4.16 -10.86
CA TYR A 90 -18.98 5.23 -11.73
C TYR A 90 -17.65 5.81 -11.27
N SER A 91 -17.44 6.02 -9.97
CA SER A 91 -16.16 6.53 -9.46
C SER A 91 -15.01 5.54 -9.67
N GLN A 92 -15.28 4.23 -9.65
CA GLN A 92 -14.29 3.22 -10.04
C GLN A 92 -13.95 3.31 -11.54
N GLN A 93 -14.95 3.46 -12.41
CA GLN A 93 -14.77 3.52 -13.86
C GLN A 93 -14.20 4.85 -14.37
N MET A 94 -14.47 5.98 -13.70
CA MET A 94 -13.95 7.30 -14.08
C MET A 94 -12.44 7.41 -13.81
N ILE A 95 -11.92 6.68 -12.82
CA ILE A 95 -10.47 6.52 -12.63
C ILE A 95 -9.82 5.82 -13.84
N GLU A 96 -10.56 4.93 -14.52
CA GLU A 96 -10.11 4.19 -15.70
C GLU A 96 -10.29 4.98 -17.01
N LYS A 97 -11.34 5.80 -17.14
CA LYS A 97 -11.65 6.56 -18.37
C LYS A 97 -10.92 7.89 -18.55
N TYR A 98 -10.55 8.60 -17.48
CA TYR A 98 -9.77 9.86 -17.60
C TYR A 98 -8.32 9.67 -18.09
N VAL A 99 -7.94 8.45 -18.50
CA VAL A 99 -6.62 8.09 -19.06
C VAL A 99 -6.68 7.86 -20.59
N GLY A 100 -7.87 7.97 -21.21
CA GLY A 100 -8.06 7.65 -22.63
C GLY A 100 -8.20 8.83 -23.61
N GLU A 101 -8.00 10.08 -23.17
CA GLU A 101 -8.26 11.28 -24.01
C GLU A 101 -7.17 12.35 -23.91
N ASP A 102 -5.91 11.96 -23.82
CA ASP A 102 -4.76 12.85 -24.09
C ASP A 102 -3.92 12.27 -25.25
N GLU A 103 -4.49 12.28 -26.47
CA GLU A 103 -3.74 12.21 -27.75
C GLU A 103 -4.06 13.45 -28.60
#